data_AF-A0ABD6B3K8-F1
#
_entry.id   AF-A0ABD6B3K8-F1
#
_cell.length_a   1.000
_cell.length_b   1.000
_cell.length_c   1.000
_cell.angle_alpha   90.00
_cell.angle_beta   90.00
_cell.angle_gamma   90.00
#
_symmetry.space_group_name_H-M   'P 1'
#
loop_
_entity.id
_entity.type
_entity.pdbx_description
1 polymer ?
#
loop_
_entity_poly.entity_id
_entity_poly.type
_entity_poly.pdbx_seq_one_letter_code
_entity_poly.pdbx_strand_id
1 'polypeptide(L)'
;LPGDRTVPTGELLHVDFGVVRDGYAADLQRLWVRGEPPEGLVEAFEDVRAAIEAGYEELQPGVVGHRVDARARAELVARDRELFDHAFGHQVGRSAHDGGTLLGPEWDRYGESVEHEVRPGELYTMELGLDTEWGYVGQEEMVRVTENGVEYVVEPQTQLWRLEE
;
A
#
# COMPACT_ATOMS: atom_id res chain seq x y z
N LEU A 1 -15.39 -1.60 9.50
CA LEU A 1 -15.18 -0.83 10.75
C LEU A 1 -15.23 -1.78 11.94
N PRO A 2 -14.40 -1.57 12.98
CA PRO A 2 -14.39 -2.39 14.19
C PRO A 2 -15.76 -2.41 14.89
N GLY A 3 -16.15 -3.56 15.42
CA GLY A 3 -17.42 -3.77 16.12
C GLY A 3 -17.63 -5.23 16.52
N ASP A 4 -18.83 -5.58 16.96
CA ASP A 4 -19.13 -6.92 17.51
C ASP A 4 -19.32 -8.01 16.44
N ARG A 5 -19.13 -7.67 15.15
CA ARG A 5 -19.29 -8.62 14.05
C ARG A 5 -18.15 -9.64 14.09
N THR A 6 -18.50 -10.91 14.19
CA THR A 6 -17.56 -12.01 13.95
C THR A 6 -17.34 -12.18 12.44
N VAL A 7 -16.08 -12.22 12.00
CA VAL A 7 -15.71 -12.45 10.58
C VAL A 7 -16.12 -13.87 10.20
N PRO A 8 -17.01 -14.10 9.22
CA PRO A 8 -17.38 -15.44 8.76
C PRO A 8 -16.24 -16.15 8.00
N THR A 9 -16.31 -17.48 7.89
CA THR A 9 -15.40 -18.25 7.03
C THR A 9 -15.53 -17.82 5.57
N GLY A 10 -14.41 -17.65 4.88
CA GLY A 10 -14.31 -17.15 3.51
C GLY A 10 -14.30 -15.63 3.39
N GLU A 11 -14.47 -14.88 4.48
CA GLU A 11 -14.40 -13.42 4.47
C GLU A 11 -13.03 -12.87 4.89
N LEU A 12 -12.76 -11.66 4.43
CA LEU A 12 -11.55 -10.91 4.70
C LEU A 12 -11.58 -10.19 6.05
N LEU A 13 -10.41 -10.10 6.69
CA LEU A 13 -10.12 -9.21 7.80
C LEU A 13 -8.98 -8.27 7.39
N HIS A 14 -9.28 -6.99 7.28
CA HIS A 14 -8.30 -5.92 7.15
C HIS A 14 -7.89 -5.44 8.54
N VAL A 15 -6.59 -5.38 8.78
CA VAL A 15 -6.04 -4.68 9.94
C VAL A 15 -5.10 -3.61 9.41
N ASP A 16 -5.62 -2.40 9.39
CA ASP A 16 -4.94 -1.16 9.02
C ASP A 16 -4.85 -0.32 10.30
N PHE A 17 -3.62 -0.13 10.78
CA PHE A 17 -3.37 0.74 11.93
C PHE A 17 -1.93 1.21 12.00
N GLY A 18 -1.78 2.45 12.44
CA GLY A 18 -0.50 3.01 12.84
C GLY A 18 -0.23 2.97 14.35
N VAL A 19 1.05 3.07 14.70
CA VAL A 19 1.49 3.32 16.08
C VAL A 19 2.34 4.58 16.13
N VAL A 20 2.24 5.34 17.23
CA VAL A 20 3.16 6.45 17.51
C VAL A 20 4.06 6.07 18.68
N ARG A 21 5.37 6.07 18.44
CA ARG A 21 6.38 5.77 19.46
C ARG A 21 7.48 6.82 19.43
N ASP A 22 7.81 7.37 20.59
CA ASP A 22 8.86 8.38 20.76
C ASP A 22 8.70 9.59 19.80
N GLY A 23 7.45 9.91 19.43
CA GLY A 23 7.10 11.00 18.52
C GLY A 23 7.16 10.67 17.03
N TYR A 24 7.36 9.41 16.65
CA TYR A 24 7.36 8.93 15.27
C TYR A 24 6.19 7.98 15.01
N ALA A 25 5.56 8.15 13.86
CA ALA A 25 4.47 7.32 13.38
C ALA A 25 5.00 6.15 12.53
N ALA A 26 4.25 5.05 12.54
CA ALA A 26 4.27 4.02 11.53
C ALA A 26 2.84 3.87 11.00
N ASP A 27 2.70 3.43 9.76
CA ASP A 27 1.42 3.12 9.14
C ASP A 27 1.56 1.83 8.32
N LEU A 28 0.58 0.93 8.44
CA LEU A 28 0.67 -0.40 7.88
C LEU A 28 -0.70 -1.10 7.86
N GLN A 29 -0.96 -1.80 6.75
CA GLN A 29 -2.10 -2.66 6.55
C GLN A 29 -1.68 -4.10 6.27
N ARG A 30 -2.42 -5.06 6.85
CA ARG A 30 -2.30 -6.48 6.58
C ARG A 30 -3.67 -7.09 6.32
N LEU A 31 -3.70 -8.13 5.48
CA LEU A 31 -4.90 -8.80 5.05
C LEU A 31 -4.92 -10.27 5.45
N TRP A 32 -6.03 -10.72 6.03
CA TRP A 32 -6.28 -12.13 6.28
C TRP A 32 -7.58 -12.58 5.64
N VAL A 33 -7.70 -13.88 5.37
CA VAL A 33 -8.97 -14.56 5.14
C VAL A 33 -9.25 -15.53 6.29
N ARG A 34 -10.50 -15.64 6.73
CA ARG A 34 -10.88 -16.67 7.70
C ARG A 34 -11.10 -18.01 7.00
N GLY A 35 -10.38 -19.05 7.42
CA GLY A 35 -10.52 -20.39 6.83
C GLY A 35 -9.88 -20.51 5.44
N GLU A 36 -10.54 -21.20 4.51
CA GLU A 36 -10.04 -21.40 3.14
C GLU A 36 -10.42 -20.20 2.25
N PRO A 37 -9.48 -19.61 1.48
CA PRO A 37 -9.81 -18.58 0.50
C PRO A 37 -10.78 -19.10 -0.57
N PRO A 38 -11.83 -18.34 -0.90
CA PRO A 38 -12.60 -18.58 -2.12
C PRO A 38 -11.71 -18.59 -3.37
N GLU A 39 -12.13 -19.31 -4.41
CA GLU A 39 -11.47 -19.32 -5.72
C GLU A 39 -11.34 -17.88 -6.25
N GLY A 40 -10.16 -17.48 -6.72
CA GLY A 40 -9.89 -16.15 -7.25
C GLY A 40 -9.38 -15.12 -6.22
N LEU A 41 -9.58 -15.36 -4.92
CA LEU A 41 -9.17 -14.38 -3.88
C LEU A 41 -7.65 -14.27 -3.76
N VAL A 42 -6.93 -15.39 -3.89
CA VAL A 42 -5.47 -15.38 -3.82
C VAL A 42 -4.89 -14.64 -5.02
N GLU A 43 -5.46 -14.83 -6.21
CA GLU A 43 -5.07 -14.12 -7.42
C GLU A 43 -5.31 -12.60 -7.30
N ALA A 44 -6.42 -12.17 -6.72
CA ALA A 44 -6.67 -10.75 -6.46
C ALA A 44 -5.66 -10.15 -5.47
N PHE A 45 -5.28 -10.90 -4.42
CA PHE A 45 -4.22 -10.49 -3.50
C PHE A 45 -2.86 -10.39 -4.23
N GLU A 46 -2.56 -11.34 -5.10
CA GLU A 46 -1.32 -11.33 -5.88
C GLU A 46 -1.24 -10.16 -6.87
N ASP A 47 -2.38 -9.75 -7.46
CA ASP A 47 -2.44 -8.56 -8.31
C ASP A 47 -2.16 -7.27 -7.54
N VAL A 48 -2.72 -7.13 -6.33
CA VAL A 48 -2.42 -6.02 -5.41
C VAL A 48 -0.94 -6.02 -5.05
N ARG A 49 -0.41 -7.17 -4.62
CA ARG A 49 1.00 -7.31 -4.24
C ARG A 49 1.93 -6.98 -5.40
N ALA A 50 1.60 -7.40 -6.62
CA ALA A 50 2.39 -7.11 -7.80
C ALA A 50 2.44 -5.60 -8.10
N ALA A 51 1.32 -4.89 -7.94
CA ALA A 51 1.29 -3.45 -8.12
C ALA A 51 2.07 -2.69 -7.02
N ILE A 52 2.02 -3.17 -5.78
CA ILE A 52 2.89 -2.68 -4.68
C ILE A 52 4.37 -2.88 -5.04
N GLU A 53 4.75 -4.08 -5.48
CA GLU A 53 6.12 -4.39 -5.89
C GLU A 53 6.59 -3.52 -7.07
N ALA A 54 5.71 -3.31 -8.06
CA ALA A 54 6.02 -2.45 -9.20
C ALA A 54 6.32 -1.01 -8.76
N GLY A 55 5.56 -0.46 -7.82
CA GLY A 55 5.87 0.85 -7.22
C GLY A 55 7.17 0.84 -6.42
N TYR A 56 7.40 -0.22 -5.63
CA TYR A 56 8.65 -0.40 -4.88
C TYR A 56 9.89 -0.41 -5.79
N GLU A 57 9.83 -1.10 -6.93
CA GLU A 57 10.93 -1.16 -7.90
C GLU A 57 11.25 0.20 -8.55
N GLU A 58 10.26 1.08 -8.70
CA GLU A 58 10.45 2.43 -9.25
C GLU A 58 10.96 3.42 -8.19
N LEU A 59 10.66 3.16 -6.90
CA LEU A 59 11.00 4.06 -5.81
C LEU A 59 12.51 4.06 -5.52
N GLN A 60 13.17 5.15 -5.91
CA GLN A 60 14.60 5.37 -5.69
C GLN A 60 14.89 6.85 -5.43
N PRO A 61 16.03 7.19 -4.79
CA PRO A 61 16.41 8.59 -4.58
C PRO A 61 16.34 9.43 -5.86
N GLY A 62 15.69 10.58 -5.78
CA GLY A 62 15.54 11.50 -6.91
C GLY A 62 14.39 11.17 -7.87
N VAL A 63 13.66 10.06 -7.69
CA VAL A 63 12.46 9.82 -8.50
C VAL A 63 11.35 10.80 -8.09
N VAL A 64 10.59 11.26 -9.08
CA VAL A 64 9.44 12.15 -8.86
C VAL A 64 8.22 11.32 -8.42
N GLY A 65 7.49 11.78 -7.40
CA GLY A 65 6.41 11.02 -6.76
C GLY A 65 5.36 10.45 -7.72
N HIS A 66 4.91 11.21 -8.71
CA HIS A 66 3.91 10.75 -9.68
C HIS A 66 4.37 9.57 -10.55
N ARG A 67 5.68 9.38 -10.75
CA ARG A 67 6.21 8.26 -11.54
C ARG A 67 6.06 6.92 -10.81
N VAL A 68 6.21 6.94 -9.48
CA VAL A 68 6.05 5.74 -8.64
C VAL A 68 4.60 5.26 -8.69
N ASP A 69 3.65 6.19 -8.50
CA ASP A 69 2.21 5.91 -8.64
C ASP A 69 1.87 5.40 -10.05
N ALA A 70 2.40 6.05 -11.09
CA ALA A 70 2.18 5.63 -12.48
C ALA A 70 2.65 4.20 -12.75
N ARG A 71 3.78 3.77 -12.16
CA ARG A 71 4.29 2.41 -12.31
C ARG A 71 3.37 1.37 -11.65
N ALA A 72 2.87 1.65 -10.45
CA ALA A 72 1.91 0.78 -9.77
C ALA A 72 0.59 0.66 -10.54
N ARG A 73 0.05 1.79 -11.05
CA ARG A 73 -1.16 1.79 -11.90
C ARG A 73 -0.96 1.03 -13.20
N ALA A 74 0.20 1.17 -13.85
CA ALA A 74 0.50 0.45 -15.08
C ALA A 74 0.49 -1.08 -14.88
N GLU A 75 0.93 -1.56 -13.71
CA GLU A 75 0.86 -2.98 -13.35
C GLU A 75 -0.59 -3.48 -13.26
N LEU A 76 -1.49 -2.69 -12.63
CA LEU A 76 -2.91 -3.03 -12.57
C LEU A 76 -3.59 -3.02 -13.95
N VAL A 77 -3.26 -2.04 -14.80
CA VAL A 77 -3.77 -1.98 -16.19
C VAL A 77 -3.32 -3.22 -16.98
N ALA A 78 -2.06 -3.63 -16.84
CA ALA A 78 -1.54 -4.82 -17.52
C ALA A 78 -2.21 -6.14 -17.09
N ARG A 79 -2.89 -6.12 -15.93
CA ARG A 79 -3.65 -7.24 -15.35
C ARG A 79 -5.16 -7.11 -15.54
N ASP A 80 -5.60 -6.16 -16.37
CA ASP A 80 -7.02 -5.86 -16.63
C ASP A 80 -7.80 -5.53 -15.34
N ARG A 81 -7.16 -4.83 -14.39
CA ARG A 81 -7.78 -4.39 -13.13
C ARG A 81 -8.20 -2.92 -13.18
N GLU A 82 -9.28 -2.62 -12.45
CA GLU A 82 -9.69 -1.24 -12.19
C GLU A 82 -8.65 -0.53 -11.30
N LEU A 83 -8.51 0.78 -11.50
CA LEU A 83 -7.55 1.59 -10.76
C LEU A 83 -8.17 2.14 -9.47
N PHE A 84 -7.35 2.22 -8.42
CA PHE A 84 -7.71 2.83 -7.14
C PHE A 84 -7.84 4.37 -7.24
N ASP A 85 -8.75 4.95 -6.45
CA ASP A 85 -9.09 6.39 -6.48
C ASP A 85 -8.38 7.23 -5.40
N HIS A 86 -7.16 6.85 -5.05
CA HIS A 86 -6.29 7.53 -4.08
C HIS A 86 -4.83 7.56 -4.57
N ALA A 87 -3.93 8.18 -3.82
CA ALA A 87 -2.49 8.15 -4.12
C ALA A 87 -1.92 6.77 -3.77
N PHE A 88 -0.90 6.33 -4.50
CA PHE A 88 -0.19 5.08 -4.20
C PHE A 88 0.51 5.11 -2.84
N GLY A 89 0.85 6.28 -2.30
CA GLY A 89 1.45 6.36 -0.98
C GLY A 89 1.75 7.78 -0.54
N HIS A 90 2.01 7.93 0.76
CA HIS A 90 2.28 9.21 1.40
C HIS A 90 3.50 9.14 2.32
N GLN A 91 4.10 10.31 2.58
CA GLN A 91 5.23 10.39 3.50
C GLN A 91 4.78 10.17 4.95
N VAL A 92 5.53 9.34 5.68
CA VAL A 92 5.37 9.06 7.11
C VAL A 92 6.56 9.61 7.88
N GLY A 93 6.32 10.19 9.05
CA GLY A 93 7.37 10.70 9.92
C GLY A 93 6.89 10.93 11.34
N ARG A 94 6.64 12.18 11.74
CA ARG A 94 6.00 12.50 13.04
C ARG A 94 4.49 12.33 13.03
N SER A 95 3.89 12.38 11.85
CA SER A 95 2.51 12.04 11.54
C SER A 95 2.47 10.91 10.51
N ALA A 96 1.38 10.15 10.47
CA ALA A 96 1.12 9.17 9.42
C ALA A 96 1.12 9.85 8.04
N HIS A 97 0.53 11.04 7.98
CA HIS A 97 0.63 11.97 6.87
C HIS A 97 1.53 13.14 7.30
N ASP A 98 2.84 13.04 7.12
CA ASP A 98 3.81 14.05 7.64
C ASP A 98 4.00 15.26 6.72
N GLY A 99 3.42 15.21 5.52
CA GLY A 99 3.43 16.27 4.53
C GLY A 99 4.77 16.34 3.79
N GLY A 100 4.76 16.23 2.47
CA GLY A 100 5.98 16.19 1.68
C GLY A 100 5.68 15.80 0.24
N THR A 101 6.59 15.06 -0.38
CA THR A 101 6.33 14.41 -1.66
C THR A 101 5.19 13.40 -1.47
N LEU A 102 4.26 13.37 -2.42
CA LEU A 102 3.20 12.37 -2.46
C LEU A 102 3.49 11.40 -3.60
N LEU A 103 3.38 10.10 -3.34
CA LEU A 103 3.44 9.08 -4.39
C LEU A 103 2.04 8.95 -4.98
N GLY A 104 1.64 9.90 -5.81
CA GLY A 104 0.26 10.00 -6.28
C GLY A 104 0.14 10.49 -7.72
N PRO A 105 -1.04 10.30 -8.35
CA PRO A 105 -1.26 10.73 -9.72
C PRO A 105 -1.29 12.27 -9.81
N GLU A 106 -1.12 12.80 -11.02
CA GLU A 106 -1.20 14.23 -11.33
C GLU A 106 -2.65 14.77 -11.29
N TRP A 107 -3.30 14.67 -10.13
CA TRP A 107 -4.66 15.17 -9.90
C TRP A 107 -4.62 16.52 -9.19
N ASP A 108 -5.51 17.43 -9.57
CA ASP A 108 -5.59 18.79 -9.03
C ASP A 108 -5.61 18.83 -7.49
N ARG A 109 -6.23 17.85 -6.83
CA ARG A 109 -6.32 17.78 -5.36
C ARG A 109 -4.97 17.56 -4.67
N TYR A 110 -3.97 17.05 -5.36
CA TYR A 110 -2.64 16.77 -4.83
C TYR A 110 -1.64 17.90 -5.11
N GLY A 111 -1.97 18.81 -6.03
CA GLY A 111 -1.15 19.97 -6.35
C GLY A 111 0.29 19.59 -6.71
N GLU A 112 1.25 20.40 -6.28
CA GLU A 112 2.67 20.21 -6.62
C GLU A 112 3.35 19.09 -5.79
N SER A 113 2.67 18.50 -4.80
CA SER A 113 3.29 17.48 -3.94
C SER A 113 3.74 16.22 -4.69
N VAL A 114 3.09 15.90 -5.81
CA VAL A 114 3.41 14.75 -6.66
C VAL A 114 4.55 15.02 -7.65
N GLU A 115 4.92 16.30 -7.83
CA GLU A 115 6.00 16.78 -8.71
C GLU A 115 7.36 16.87 -7.98
N HIS A 116 7.37 16.61 -6.67
CA HIS A 116 8.60 16.63 -5.89
C HIS A 116 9.38 15.32 -6.02
N GLU A 117 10.70 15.42 -5.92
CA GLU A 117 11.60 14.27 -5.84
C GLU A 117 11.59 13.67 -4.43
N VAL A 118 11.63 12.34 -4.33
CA VAL A 118 11.89 11.64 -3.07
C VAL A 118 13.38 11.71 -2.72
N ARG A 119 13.70 11.71 -1.42
CA ARG A 119 15.07 11.91 -0.91
C ARG A 119 15.49 10.82 0.05
N PRO A 120 16.80 10.49 0.13
CA PRO A 120 17.33 9.60 1.15
C PRO A 120 16.92 10.04 2.57
N GLY A 121 16.52 9.07 3.38
CA GLY A 121 16.06 9.27 4.77
C GLY A 121 14.55 9.47 4.93
N GLU A 122 13.81 9.68 3.83
CA GLU A 122 12.34 9.78 3.86
C GLU A 122 11.70 8.39 3.97
N LEU A 123 10.53 8.33 4.61
CA LEU A 123 9.72 7.12 4.72
C LEU A 123 8.38 7.32 4.03
N TYR A 124 7.88 6.26 3.41
CA TYR A 124 6.64 6.28 2.65
C TYR A 124 5.80 5.05 2.95
N THR A 125 4.49 5.22 2.88
CA THR A 125 3.55 4.13 2.62
C THR A 125 3.59 3.78 1.13
N MET A 126 3.26 2.54 0.81
CA MET A 126 2.88 2.07 -0.51
C MET A 126 1.59 1.28 -0.29
N GLU A 127 0.47 1.79 -0.76
CA GLU A 127 -0.87 1.31 -0.45
C GLU A 127 -1.78 1.34 -1.68
N LEU A 128 -2.47 0.24 -1.91
CA LEU A 128 -3.57 0.15 -2.86
C LEU A 128 -4.44 -1.06 -2.56
N GLY A 129 -5.59 -1.10 -3.22
CA GLY A 129 -6.42 -2.27 -3.25
C GLY A 129 -7.38 -2.29 -4.42
N LEU A 130 -8.10 -3.40 -4.53
CA LEU A 130 -9.09 -3.68 -5.55
C LEU A 130 -10.45 -3.89 -4.89
N ASP A 131 -11.49 -3.30 -5.46
CA ASP A 131 -12.87 -3.69 -5.15
C ASP A 131 -13.19 -4.99 -5.90
N THR A 132 -13.43 -6.07 -5.16
CA THR A 132 -13.66 -7.42 -5.71
C THR A 132 -15.00 -7.98 -5.23
N GLU A 133 -15.40 -9.14 -5.76
CA GLU A 133 -16.59 -9.86 -5.29
C GLU A 133 -16.47 -10.37 -3.84
N TRP A 134 -15.25 -10.47 -3.30
CA TRP A 134 -14.98 -10.87 -1.91
C TRP A 134 -14.84 -9.67 -0.96
N GLY A 135 -15.06 -8.46 -1.47
CA GLY A 135 -14.82 -7.20 -0.78
C GLY A 135 -13.56 -6.48 -1.28
N TYR A 136 -13.15 -5.46 -0.54
CA TYR A 136 -11.89 -4.76 -0.82
C TYR A 136 -10.72 -5.72 -0.54
N VAL A 137 -9.77 -5.84 -1.46
CA VAL A 137 -8.52 -6.59 -1.28
C VAL A 137 -7.41 -5.56 -1.34
N GLY A 138 -6.75 -5.30 -0.22
CA GLY A 138 -5.80 -4.20 -0.10
C GLY A 138 -4.61 -4.57 0.77
N GLN A 139 -3.49 -3.91 0.49
CA GLN A 139 -2.24 -4.06 1.21
C GLN A 139 -1.58 -2.69 1.34
N GLU A 140 -0.85 -2.50 2.42
CA GLU A 140 0.03 -1.36 2.61
C GLU A 140 1.37 -1.85 3.16
N GLU A 141 2.45 -1.28 2.64
CA GLU A 141 3.80 -1.49 3.13
C GLU A 141 4.49 -0.18 3.44
N MET A 142 5.37 -0.22 4.44
CA MET A 142 6.16 0.94 4.83
C MET A 142 7.61 0.76 4.41
N VAL A 143 8.16 1.77 3.76
CA VAL A 143 9.51 1.74 3.21
C VAL A 143 10.32 2.98 3.59
N ARG A 144 11.64 2.83 3.59
CA ARG A 144 12.61 3.90 3.75
C ARG A 144 13.43 4.05 2.49
N VAL A 145 13.52 5.29 2.00
CA VAL A 145 14.45 5.63 0.91
C VAL A 145 15.86 5.72 1.50
N THR A 146 16.79 4.94 0.97
CA THR A 146 18.21 4.93 1.34
C THR A 146 19.03 5.76 0.35
N GLU A 147 20.34 5.88 0.53
CA GLU A 147 21.20 6.58 -0.46
C GLU A 147 21.25 5.88 -1.83
N ASN A 148 20.93 4.57 -1.90
CA ASN A 148 21.15 3.77 -3.11
C ASN A 148 19.93 2.93 -3.52
N GLY A 149 18.73 3.24 -3.00
CA GLY A 149 17.52 2.46 -3.27
C GLY A 149 16.52 2.58 -2.14
N VAL A 150 15.71 1.54 -1.93
CA VAL A 150 14.64 1.50 -0.94
C VAL A 150 14.76 0.23 -0.07
N GLU A 151 14.36 0.32 1.19
CA GLU A 151 14.29 -0.83 2.11
C GLU A 151 12.92 -0.90 2.80
N TYR A 152 12.39 -2.10 2.97
CA TYR A 152 11.21 -2.31 3.81
C TYR A 152 11.53 -2.04 5.28
N VAL A 153 10.65 -1.31 5.96
CA VAL A 153 10.75 -1.06 7.41
C VAL A 153 10.27 -2.28 8.20
N VAL A 154 9.29 -2.99 7.66
CA VAL A 154 8.68 -4.22 8.20
C VAL A 154 8.67 -5.26 7.07
N GLU A 155 8.89 -6.54 7.40
CA GLU A 155 8.83 -7.60 6.41
C GLU A 155 7.46 -7.59 5.68
N PRO A 156 7.46 -7.52 4.33
CA PRO A 156 6.22 -7.35 3.58
C PRO A 156 5.37 -8.61 3.63
N GLN A 157 4.05 -8.43 3.54
CA GLN A 157 3.15 -9.56 3.39
C GLN A 157 3.25 -10.13 1.96
N THR A 158 3.88 -11.29 1.83
CA THR A 158 4.09 -11.92 0.51
C THR A 158 3.02 -12.94 0.12
N GLN A 159 2.13 -13.30 1.06
CA GLN A 159 1.07 -14.28 0.88
C GLN A 159 -0.18 -13.85 1.65
N LEU A 160 -1.35 -14.21 1.12
CA LEU A 160 -2.60 -14.04 1.85
C LEU A 160 -2.59 -14.95 3.09
N TRP A 161 -2.67 -14.34 4.27
CA TRP A 161 -2.63 -15.08 5.51
C TRP A 161 -4.00 -15.62 5.89
N ARG A 162 -4.00 -16.73 6.61
CA ARG A 162 -5.22 -17.41 7.05
C ARG A 162 -5.37 -17.24 8.56
N LEU A 163 -6.57 -16.89 9.00
CA LEU A 163 -6.96 -17.05 10.39
C LEU A 163 -7.49 -18.47 10.57
N GLU A 164 -6.81 -19.23 11.41
CA GLU A 164 -7.26 -20.57 11.83
C GLU A 164 -8.56 -20.48 12.65
N GLU A 165 -9.29 -21.59 12.72
CA GLU A 165 -10.64 -21.67 13.32
C GLU A 165 -10.70 -21.42 14.83
#